data_AF-A0AAE4AFM0-F1
#
_entry.id   AF-A0AAE4AFM0-F1
#
_cell.length_a   1.000
_cell.length_b   1.000
_cell.length_c   1.000
_cell.angle_alpha   90.00
_cell.angle_beta   90.00
_cell.angle_gamma   90.00
#
_symmetry.space_group_name_H-M   'P 1'
#
loop_
_entity.id
_entity.type
_entity.pdbx_description
1 polymer ?
#
loop_
_entity_poly.entity_id
_entity_poly.type
_entity_poly.pdbx_seq_one_letter_code
_entity_poly.pdbx_strand_id
1 'polypeptide(L)'
;MTGDYDELTGATDARRRYVTRRWIVSMLRGQEGLGDTFWVGCLGTWFVAAPLAVLGAVLLRGVGTGPSVLTMVQVVFFGALAAWFLALTRAVWCAARRSPQVGAWRWAGLAIALVQGLACLALALLPLAGG
;
A
#
# COMPACT_ATOMS: atom_id res chain seq x y z
N MET A 1 35.18 -19.44 8.50
CA MET A 1 34.01 -19.64 7.61
C MET A 1 32.68 -19.66 8.37
N THR A 2 32.59 -19.10 9.59
CA THR A 2 31.35 -19.03 10.38
C THR A 2 30.57 -17.71 10.20
N GLY A 3 31.23 -16.63 9.79
CA GLY A 3 30.58 -15.31 9.64
C GLY A 3 29.53 -15.21 8.53
N ASP A 4 29.62 -16.04 7.50
CA ASP A 4 28.70 -16.00 6.34
C ASP A 4 27.32 -16.60 6.67
N TYR A 5 27.28 -17.58 7.59
CA TYR A 5 26.03 -18.18 8.08
C TYR A 5 25.32 -17.29 9.11
N ASP A 6 26.07 -16.54 9.93
CA ASP A 6 25.50 -15.57 10.88
C ASP A 6 24.90 -14.35 10.17
N GLU A 7 25.47 -13.91 9.04
CA GLU A 7 24.87 -12.87 8.17
C GLU A 7 23.58 -13.35 7.50
N LEU A 8 23.56 -14.59 7.00
CA LEU A 8 22.36 -15.17 6.36
C LEU A 8 21.22 -15.37 7.37
N THR A 9 21.52 -15.81 8.60
CA THR A 9 20.50 -16.00 9.65
C THR A 9 20.00 -14.67 10.19
N GLY A 10 20.87 -13.69 10.41
CA GLY A 10 20.47 -12.32 10.78
C GLY A 10 19.62 -11.62 9.71
N ALA A 11 19.93 -11.82 8.43
CA ALA A 11 19.12 -11.33 7.32
C ALA A 11 17.73 -12.02 7.25
N THR A 12 17.63 -13.27 7.70
CA THR A 12 16.38 -14.03 7.71
C THR A 12 15.44 -13.56 8.82
N ASP A 13 15.97 -13.26 10.00
CA ASP A 13 15.20 -12.71 11.12
C ASP A 13 14.74 -11.27 10.86
N ALA A 14 15.56 -10.46 10.20
CA ALA A 14 15.15 -9.14 9.71
C ALA A 14 14.01 -9.22 8.67
N ARG A 15 14.06 -10.20 7.76
CA ARG A 15 13.00 -10.43 6.75
C ARG A 15 11.68 -10.89 7.35
N ARG A 16 11.70 -11.75 8.38
CA ARG A 16 10.49 -12.25 9.06
C ARG A 16 9.65 -11.15 9.72
N ARG A 17 10.22 -9.96 9.92
CA ARG A 17 9.53 -8.83 10.54
C ARG A 17 8.51 -8.17 9.59
N TYR A 18 8.78 -8.16 8.29
CA TYR A 18 7.90 -7.56 7.28
C TYR A 18 6.58 -8.33 7.18
N VAL A 19 5.50 -7.64 6.81
CA VAL A 19 4.15 -8.23 6.61
C VAL A 19 3.49 -8.77 7.90
N THR A 20 4.13 -8.63 9.07
CA THR A 20 3.46 -8.89 10.35
C THR A 20 2.49 -7.77 10.71
N ARG A 21 1.39 -8.09 11.42
CA ARG A 21 0.43 -7.06 11.91
C ARG A 21 1.13 -5.96 12.71
N ARG A 22 2.11 -6.33 13.54
CA ARG A 22 2.91 -5.40 14.34
C ARG A 22 3.73 -4.45 13.46
N TRP A 23 4.33 -4.97 12.39
CA TRP A 23 5.08 -4.16 11.43
C TRP A 23 4.15 -3.22 10.65
N ILE A 24 2.98 -3.68 10.19
CA ILE A 24 2.00 -2.82 9.51
C ILE A 24 1.57 -1.65 10.42
N VAL A 25 1.29 -1.92 11.69
CA VAL A 25 0.93 -0.87 12.67
C VAL A 25 2.11 0.09 12.92
N SER A 26 3.33 -0.44 13.05
CA SER A 26 4.55 0.37 13.19
C SER A 26 4.78 1.29 11.99
N MET A 27 4.61 0.74 10.79
CA MET A 27 4.70 1.46 9.52
C MET A 27 3.63 2.54 9.42
N LEU A 28 2.36 2.24 9.71
CA LEU A 28 1.27 3.22 9.68
C LEU A 28 1.38 4.30 10.75
N ARG A 29 2.09 4.03 11.85
CA ARG A 29 2.48 5.05 12.84
C ARG A 29 3.67 5.90 12.37
N GLY A 30 4.21 5.60 11.20
CA GLY A 30 5.38 6.25 10.63
C GLY A 30 6.62 6.05 11.47
N GLN A 31 6.74 4.94 12.21
CA GLN A 31 7.89 4.62 13.07
C GLN A 31 9.07 4.02 12.29
N GLU A 32 8.77 3.34 11.17
CA GLU A 32 9.77 2.77 10.27
C GLU A 32 10.47 3.87 9.45
N GLY A 33 11.56 3.51 8.76
CA GLY A 33 12.32 4.42 7.91
C GLY A 33 11.46 5.02 6.78
N LEU A 34 11.81 6.21 6.31
CA LEU A 34 11.06 6.89 5.24
C LEU A 34 11.01 6.05 3.95
N GLY A 35 12.14 5.44 3.58
CA GLY A 35 12.23 4.53 2.43
C GLY A 35 11.33 3.31 2.60
N ASP A 36 11.42 2.61 3.73
CA ASP A 36 10.63 1.41 3.99
C ASP A 36 9.12 1.72 4.04
N THR A 37 8.73 2.80 4.71
CA THR A 37 7.33 3.23 4.82
C THR A 37 6.77 3.57 3.44
N PHE A 38 7.54 4.29 2.62
CA PHE A 38 7.09 4.70 1.28
C PHE A 38 7.13 3.55 0.26
N TRP A 39 8.29 2.90 0.05
CA TRP A 39 8.46 1.89 -0.99
C TRP A 39 7.65 0.63 -0.69
N VAL A 40 7.71 0.12 0.54
CA VAL A 40 6.97 -1.10 0.88
C VAL A 40 5.47 -0.79 0.99
N GLY A 41 5.12 0.36 1.58
CA GLY A 41 3.73 0.78 1.69
C GLY A 41 3.04 1.07 0.35
N CYS A 42 3.73 1.72 -0.59
CA CYS A 42 3.16 2.04 -1.91
C CYS A 42 3.34 0.89 -2.90
N LEU A 43 4.59 0.49 -3.18
CA LEU A 43 4.91 -0.46 -4.24
C LEU A 43 4.54 -1.89 -3.84
N GLY A 44 4.83 -2.28 -2.59
CA GLY A 44 4.43 -3.58 -2.05
C GLY A 44 2.93 -3.81 -2.12
N THR A 45 2.13 -2.77 -1.84
CA THR A 45 0.66 -2.85 -1.93
C THR A 45 0.20 -3.10 -3.36
N TRP A 46 0.79 -2.43 -4.37
CA TRP A 46 0.41 -2.64 -5.77
C TRP A 46 0.76 -4.04 -6.29
N PHE A 47 1.86 -4.64 -5.82
CA PHE A 47 2.19 -6.04 -6.15
C PHE A 47 1.14 -7.04 -5.69
N VAL A 48 0.33 -6.71 -4.67
CA VAL A 48 -0.76 -7.56 -4.19
C VAL A 48 -2.09 -7.12 -4.81
N ALA A 49 -2.36 -5.82 -4.83
CA ALA A 49 -3.63 -5.26 -5.27
C ALA A 49 -3.89 -5.48 -6.77
N ALA A 50 -2.90 -5.24 -7.64
CA ALA A 50 -3.07 -5.39 -9.09
C ALA A 50 -3.46 -6.83 -9.50
N PRO A 51 -2.74 -7.89 -9.09
CA PRO A 51 -3.15 -9.25 -9.44
C PRO A 51 -4.49 -9.64 -8.80
N LEU A 52 -4.79 -9.19 -7.58
CA LEU A 52 -6.11 -9.42 -6.96
C LEU A 52 -7.23 -8.77 -7.76
N ALA A 53 -7.04 -7.54 -8.25
CA ALA A 53 -8.04 -6.85 -9.06
C ALA A 53 -8.30 -7.60 -10.38
N VAL A 54 -7.25 -8.02 -11.07
CA VAL A 54 -7.37 -8.78 -12.32
C VAL A 54 -8.04 -10.14 -12.08
N LEU A 55 -7.54 -10.91 -11.12
CA LEU A 55 -8.08 -12.23 -10.81
C LEU A 55 -9.54 -12.15 -10.35
N GLY A 56 -9.85 -11.20 -9.45
CA GLY A 56 -11.21 -10.95 -8.98
C GLY A 56 -12.15 -10.59 -10.12
N ALA A 57 -11.73 -9.70 -11.03
CA ALA A 57 -12.54 -9.32 -12.18
C ALA A 57 -12.79 -10.51 -13.13
N VAL A 58 -11.77 -11.33 -13.42
CA VAL A 58 -11.89 -12.52 -14.27
C VAL A 58 -12.85 -13.53 -13.65
N LEU A 59 -12.70 -13.84 -12.36
CA LEU A 59 -13.55 -14.81 -11.66
C LEU A 59 -15.00 -14.33 -11.59
N LEU A 60 -15.23 -13.08 -11.20
CA LEU A 60 -16.58 -12.52 -11.08
C LEU A 60 -17.29 -12.49 -12.44
N ARG A 61 -16.59 -12.14 -13.52
CA ARG A 61 -17.15 -12.23 -14.87
C ARG A 61 -17.40 -13.69 -15.29
N GLY A 62 -16.49 -14.60 -14.97
CA GLY A 62 -16.60 -16.02 -15.31
C GLY A 62 -17.81 -16.71 -14.69
N VAL A 63 -18.26 -16.29 -13.51
CA VAL A 63 -19.48 -16.81 -12.85
C VAL A 63 -20.76 -16.04 -13.23
N GLY A 64 -20.69 -15.12 -14.19
CA GLY A 64 -21.86 -14.36 -14.66
C GLY A 64 -22.36 -13.30 -13.67
N THR A 65 -21.47 -12.75 -12.84
CA THR A 65 -21.85 -11.73 -11.84
C THR A 65 -22.47 -10.50 -12.51
N GLY A 66 -23.65 -10.09 -12.04
CA GLY A 66 -24.37 -8.93 -12.58
C GLY A 66 -23.66 -7.59 -12.34
N PRO A 67 -23.99 -6.54 -13.12
CA PRO A 67 -23.32 -5.24 -13.07
C PRO A 67 -23.32 -4.59 -11.68
N SER A 68 -24.41 -4.70 -10.93
CA SER A 68 -24.55 -4.08 -9.60
C SER A 68 -23.55 -4.63 -8.59
N VAL A 69 -23.29 -5.95 -8.63
CA VAL A 69 -22.33 -6.61 -7.73
C VAL A 69 -20.90 -6.26 -8.14
N LEU A 70 -20.61 -6.21 -9.45
CA LEU A 70 -19.31 -5.74 -9.95
C LEU A 70 -19.02 -4.30 -9.50
N THR A 71 -20.00 -3.41 -9.58
CA THR A 71 -19.89 -2.04 -9.07
C THR A 71 -19.62 -2.02 -7.58
N MET A 72 -20.36 -2.80 -6.78
CA MET A 72 -20.14 -2.86 -5.32
C MET A 72 -18.74 -3.36 -4.98
N VAL A 73 -18.26 -4.41 -5.66
CA VAL A 73 -16.90 -4.93 -5.48
C VAL A 73 -15.86 -3.87 -5.85
N GLN A 74 -16.06 -3.14 -6.95
CA GLN A 74 -15.16 -2.06 -7.36
C GLN A 74 -15.09 -0.95 -6.30
N VAL A 75 -16.25 -0.48 -5.81
CA VAL A 75 -16.33 0.55 -4.77
C VAL A 75 -15.60 0.10 -3.50
N VAL A 76 -15.85 -1.13 -3.04
CA VAL A 76 -15.21 -1.68 -1.85
C VAL A 76 -13.70 -1.82 -2.04
N PHE A 77 -13.27 -2.36 -3.17
CA PHE A 77 -11.86 -2.61 -3.45
C PHE A 77 -11.05 -1.31 -3.54
N PHE A 78 -11.48 -0.37 -4.38
CA PHE A 78 -10.78 0.91 -4.53
C PHE A 78 -10.98 1.83 -3.32
N GLY A 79 -12.11 1.73 -2.62
CA GLY A 79 -12.33 2.45 -1.36
C GLY A 79 -11.37 1.99 -0.26
N ALA A 80 -11.14 0.68 -0.14
CA ALA A 80 -10.15 0.14 0.80
C ALA A 80 -8.73 0.58 0.45
N LEU A 81 -8.36 0.58 -0.85
CA LEU A 81 -7.06 1.10 -1.30
C LEU A 81 -6.92 2.60 -1.03
N ALA A 82 -7.96 3.40 -1.28
CA ALA A 82 -7.95 4.83 -0.99
C ALA A 82 -7.72 5.07 0.51
N ALA A 83 -8.44 4.37 1.38
CA ALA A 83 -8.25 4.45 2.84
C ALA A 83 -6.82 4.07 3.25
N TRP A 84 -6.26 3.01 2.65
CA TRP A 84 -4.88 2.60 2.87
C TRP A 84 -3.88 3.69 2.48
N PHE A 85 -3.97 4.24 1.27
CA PHE A 85 -3.04 5.27 0.79
C PHE A 85 -3.17 6.59 1.56
N LEU A 86 -4.37 6.96 2.02
CA LEU A 86 -4.55 8.11 2.90
C LEU A 86 -3.90 7.89 4.27
N ALA A 87 -4.07 6.70 4.87
CA ALA A 87 -3.38 6.35 6.10
C ALA A 87 -1.85 6.33 5.91
N LEU A 88 -1.38 5.83 4.76
CA LEU A 88 0.03 5.81 4.40
C LEU A 88 0.58 7.22 4.19
N THR A 89 -0.19 8.13 3.59
CA THR A 89 0.20 9.54 3.42
C THR A 89 0.49 10.19 4.77
N ARG A 90 -0.37 9.95 5.77
CA ARG A 90 -0.12 10.39 7.15
C ARG A 90 1.15 9.77 7.74
N ALA A 91 1.37 8.46 7.52
CA ALA A 91 2.55 7.77 8.01
C ALA A 91 3.85 8.33 7.39
N VAL A 92 3.87 8.55 6.07
CA VAL A 92 4.97 9.14 5.33
C VAL A 92 5.22 10.59 5.79
N TRP A 93 4.17 11.36 6.06
CA TRP A 93 4.31 12.69 6.65
C TRP A 93 5.03 12.67 8.01
N CYS A 94 4.62 11.76 8.91
CA CYS A 94 5.27 11.57 10.20
C CYS A 94 6.73 11.14 10.05
N ALA A 95 7.03 10.21 9.14
CA ALA A 95 8.40 9.78 8.85
C ALA A 95 9.24 10.92 8.24
N ALA A 96 8.70 11.69 7.30
CA ALA A 96 9.35 12.81 6.62
C ALA A 96 9.77 13.94 7.57
N ARG A 97 8.94 14.22 8.58
CA ARG A 97 9.27 15.18 9.64
C ARG A 97 10.45 14.73 10.50
N ARG A 98 10.58 13.42 10.75
CA ARG A 98 11.67 12.83 11.55
C ARG A 98 12.95 12.59 10.73
N SER A 99 12.91 12.75 9.42
CA SER A 99 14.05 12.50 8.53
C SER A 99 14.41 13.71 7.66
N PRO A 100 14.87 14.83 8.26
CA PRO A 100 15.31 16.01 7.51
C PRO A 100 16.50 15.75 6.57
N GLN A 101 17.32 14.73 6.86
CA GLN A 101 18.50 14.35 6.08
C GLN A 101 18.21 13.93 4.63
N VAL A 102 16.97 13.57 4.29
CA VAL A 102 16.58 13.14 2.93
C VAL A 102 16.20 14.34 2.03
N GLY A 103 16.30 15.57 2.53
CA GLY A 103 16.10 16.79 1.75
C GLY A 103 14.69 16.90 1.15
N ALA A 104 14.61 17.31 -0.12
CA ALA A 104 13.34 17.48 -0.84
C ALA A 104 12.65 16.13 -1.16
N TRP A 105 13.41 15.02 -1.19
CA TRP A 105 12.91 13.71 -1.59
C TRP A 105 11.85 13.13 -0.65
N ARG A 106 11.85 13.56 0.61
CA ARG A 106 10.81 13.22 1.59
C ARG A 106 9.40 13.67 1.16
N TRP A 107 9.32 14.75 0.37
CA TRP A 107 8.05 15.30 -0.09
C TRP A 107 7.56 14.63 -1.37
N ALA A 108 8.47 14.10 -2.20
CA ALA A 108 8.09 13.33 -3.38
C ALA A 108 7.31 12.07 -2.98
N GLY A 109 7.77 11.35 -1.95
CA GLY A 109 7.07 10.17 -1.44
C GLY A 109 5.67 10.49 -0.89
N LEU A 110 5.52 11.64 -0.23
CA LEU A 110 4.23 12.13 0.25
C LEU A 110 3.29 12.46 -0.91
N ALA A 111 3.78 13.20 -1.92
CA ALA A 111 2.99 13.59 -3.08
C ALA A 111 2.49 12.36 -3.85
N ILE A 112 3.36 11.36 -4.06
CA ILE A 112 3.00 10.11 -4.73
C ILE A 112 1.93 9.35 -3.93
N ALA A 113 2.11 9.18 -2.62
CA ALA A 113 1.13 8.49 -1.78
C ALA A 113 -0.25 9.19 -1.80
N LEU A 114 -0.25 10.53 -1.78
CA LEU A 114 -1.47 11.34 -1.85
C LEU A 114 -2.17 11.18 -3.21
N VAL A 115 -1.42 11.31 -4.32
CA VAL A 115 -1.95 11.16 -5.68
C VAL A 115 -2.55 9.77 -5.88
N GLN A 116 -1.88 8.71 -5.39
CA GLN A 116 -2.42 7.36 -5.48
C GLN A 116 -3.71 7.20 -4.67
N GLY A 117 -3.77 7.75 -3.44
CA GLY A 117 -4.99 7.74 -2.64
C GLY A 117 -6.15 8.45 -3.30
N LEU A 118 -5.90 9.63 -3.89
CA LEU A 118 -6.92 10.38 -4.63
C LEU A 118 -7.36 9.66 -5.90
N ALA A 119 -6.43 9.04 -6.64
CA ALA A 119 -6.76 8.25 -7.82
C ALA A 119 -7.64 7.04 -7.47
N CYS A 120 -7.30 6.30 -6.41
CA CYS A 120 -8.14 5.20 -5.92
C CYS A 120 -9.51 5.70 -5.45
N LEU A 121 -9.58 6.84 -4.77
CA LEU A 121 -10.84 7.43 -4.35
C LEU A 121 -11.71 7.79 -5.57
N ALA A 122 -11.12 8.42 -6.59
CA ALA A 122 -11.82 8.74 -7.83
C ALA A 122 -12.34 7.47 -8.53
N LEU A 123 -11.54 6.40 -8.61
CA LEU A 123 -11.95 5.11 -9.18
C LEU A 123 -13.07 4.42 -8.40
N ALA A 124 -13.11 4.61 -7.07
CA ALA A 124 -14.19 4.12 -6.22
C ALA A 124 -15.49 4.89 -6.45
N LEU A 125 -15.41 6.20 -6.72
CA LEU A 125 -16.57 7.08 -6.90
C LEU A 125 -17.09 7.10 -8.35
N LEU A 126 -16.25 6.77 -9.33
CA LEU A 126 -16.60 6.78 -10.76
C LEU A 126 -17.93 6.06 -11.08
N PRO A 127 -18.21 4.85 -10.54
CA PRO A 127 -19.47 4.16 -10.80
C PRO A 127 -20.69 4.86 -10.19
N LEU A 128 -20.50 5.67 -9.16
CA LEU A 128 -21.56 6.40 -8.46
C LEU A 128 -21.89 7.73 -9.15
N ALA A 129 -20.95 8.29 -9.93
CA ALA A 129 -21.12 9.55 -10.64
C ALA A 129 -21.83 9.41 -12.00
N GLY A 130 -21.92 8.19 -12.54
CA GLY A 130 -22.56 7.88 -13.82
C GLY A 130 -23.89 7.11 -13.70
N GLY A 131 -24.47 7.05 -12.50
CA GLY A 131 -25.74 6.38 -12.19
C GLY A 131 -26.92 7.34 -12.12
#